data_AF-A0A4R7TBM5-F1
#
_entry.id   AF-A0A4R7TBM5-F1
#
_cell.length_a   1.000
_cell.length_b   1.000
_cell.length_c   1.000
_cell.angle_alpha   90.00
_cell.angle_beta   90.00
_cell.angle_gamma   90.00
#
_symmetry.space_group_name_H-M   'P 1'
#
loop_
_entity.id
_entity.type
_entity.pdbx_description
1 polymer ?
#
loop_
_entity_poly.entity_id
_entity_poly.type
_entity_poly.pdbx_seq_one_letter_code
_entity_poly.pdbx_strand_id
1 'polypeptide(L)'
;MCNDYGFELDMDSSMTVTSIVLYANEGGGGFSQYAGSLPGGLAFTDTYPVVVGKLGQPLELVGGSGATEVSARYSAPPYELSVTFTTWYKSAEYLARATVHMIAIGLTQ
;
A
#
# COMPACT_ATOMS: atom_id res chain seq x y z
N MET A 1 20.44 -6.04 -10.76
CA MET A 1 19.36 -6.64 -9.95
C MET A 1 18.10 -6.55 -10.78
N CYS A 2 17.38 -7.66 -10.93
CA CYS A 2 16.18 -7.76 -11.77
C CYS A 2 14.98 -7.36 -10.89
N ASN A 3 14.63 -6.07 -10.88
CA ASN A 3 13.55 -5.49 -10.04
C ASN A 3 12.23 -5.36 -10.86
N ASP A 4 11.96 -6.33 -11.74
CA ASP A 4 11.10 -6.08 -12.91
C ASP A 4 9.61 -6.39 -12.71
N TYR A 5 9.18 -6.91 -11.56
CA TYR A 5 7.78 -7.33 -11.38
C TYR A 5 6.96 -6.47 -10.43
N GLY A 6 7.56 -5.44 -9.85
CA GLY A 6 6.81 -4.51 -8.99
C GLY A 6 6.30 -5.12 -7.70
N PHE A 7 6.95 -6.17 -7.19
CA PHE A 7 6.63 -6.72 -5.89
C PHE A 7 7.87 -7.19 -5.12
N GLU A 8 7.71 -7.27 -3.80
CA GLU A 8 8.66 -7.84 -2.84
C GLU A 8 7.94 -8.85 -1.94
N LEU A 9 8.69 -9.81 -1.40
CA LEU A 9 8.21 -10.76 -0.39
C LEU A 9 8.94 -10.50 0.91
N ASP A 10 8.19 -10.15 1.95
CA ASP A 10 8.74 -10.08 3.30
C ASP A 10 8.72 -11.48 3.91
N MET A 11 9.80 -11.82 4.61
CA MET A 11 9.95 -13.10 5.29
C MET A 11 10.31 -12.90 6.76
N ASP A 12 9.87 -13.83 7.61
CA ASP A 12 10.36 -13.92 8.97
C ASP A 12 11.76 -14.56 9.05
N SER A 13 12.30 -14.67 10.27
CA SER A 13 13.60 -15.29 10.52
C SER A 13 13.66 -16.78 10.20
N SER A 14 12.52 -17.44 9.98
CA SER A 14 12.41 -18.85 9.58
C SER A 14 12.23 -19.02 8.07
N MET A 15 12.35 -17.94 7.29
CA MET A 15 12.10 -17.91 5.85
C MET A 15 10.65 -18.20 5.46
N THR A 16 9.69 -17.96 6.35
CA THR A 16 8.26 -18.00 6.00
C THR A 16 7.87 -16.65 5.42
N VAL A 17 7.18 -16.64 4.27
CA VAL A 17 6.62 -15.41 3.71
C VAL A 17 5.52 -14.90 4.64
N THR A 18 5.67 -13.66 5.12
CA THR A 18 4.72 -13.00 6.03
C THR A 18 3.94 -11.91 5.32
N SER A 19 4.49 -11.34 4.24
CA SER A 19 3.87 -10.24 3.52
C SER A 19 4.25 -10.26 2.04
N ILE A 20 3.33 -9.76 1.21
CA ILE A 20 3.58 -9.46 -0.21
C ILE A 20 3.38 -7.97 -0.40
N VAL A 21 4.41 -7.28 -0.87
CA VAL A 21 4.39 -5.84 -1.11
C VAL A 21 4.30 -5.56 -2.60
N LEU A 22 3.35 -4.74 -3.03
CA LEU A 22 3.08 -4.38 -4.43
C LEU A 22 3.34 -2.88 -4.66
N TYR A 23 4.07 -2.52 -5.71
CA TYR A 23 4.55 -1.15 -5.94
C TYR A 23 3.85 -0.47 -7.13
N ALA A 24 3.58 0.83 -6.99
CA ALA A 24 2.99 1.69 -8.03
C ALA A 24 3.96 2.11 -9.15
N ASN A 25 5.25 1.76 -9.03
CA ASN A 25 6.45 2.31 -9.71
C ASN A 25 7.20 3.29 -8.80
N GLU A 26 8.44 2.95 -8.43
CA GLU A 26 9.28 3.78 -7.58
C GLU A 26 10.25 4.69 -8.36
N GLY A 27 10.35 4.55 -9.69
CA GLY A 27 11.26 5.33 -10.54
C GLY A 27 12.75 5.18 -10.17
N GLY A 28 13.63 5.87 -10.92
CA GLY A 28 15.05 6.14 -10.58
C GLY A 28 16.03 4.97 -10.37
N GLY A 29 15.56 3.74 -10.23
CA GLY A 29 16.35 2.55 -9.83
C GLY A 29 15.59 1.54 -8.96
N GLY A 30 14.33 1.83 -8.57
CA GLY A 30 13.49 0.96 -7.75
C GLY A 30 12.68 -0.07 -8.54
N PHE A 31 11.53 -0.45 -8.00
CA PHE A 31 10.63 -1.44 -8.59
C PHE A 31 9.79 -0.86 -9.76
N SER A 32 9.58 -1.66 -10.80
CA SER A 32 8.54 -1.40 -11.81
C SER A 32 7.14 -1.38 -11.16
N GLN A 33 6.12 -0.88 -11.85
CA GLN A 33 4.75 -1.03 -11.36
C GLN A 33 4.35 -2.51 -11.37
N TYR A 34 3.69 -2.99 -10.31
CA TYR A 34 3.07 -4.32 -10.33
C TYR A 34 2.02 -4.40 -11.46
N ALA A 35 2.20 -5.36 -12.36
CA ALA A 35 1.36 -5.50 -13.55
C ALA A 35 0.10 -6.36 -13.33
N GLY A 36 -0.01 -7.04 -12.19
CA GLY A 36 -1.15 -7.90 -11.86
C GLY A 36 -2.34 -7.14 -11.28
N SER A 37 -3.42 -7.89 -10.99
CA SER A 37 -4.60 -7.33 -10.33
C SER A 37 -4.30 -6.99 -8.87
N LEU A 38 -4.77 -5.82 -8.42
CA LEU A 38 -4.65 -5.40 -7.03
C LEU A 38 -5.84 -5.90 -6.20
N PRO A 39 -5.64 -6.19 -4.91
CA PRO A 39 -6.70 -6.69 -4.04
C PRO A 39 -7.83 -5.66 -3.88
N GLY A 40 -9.06 -6.13 -3.67
CA GLY A 40 -10.21 -5.25 -3.38
C GLY A 40 -10.62 -4.32 -4.52
N GLY A 41 -10.23 -4.62 -5.77
CA GLY A 41 -10.55 -3.78 -6.93
C GLY A 41 -9.82 -2.43 -6.92
N LEU A 42 -8.71 -2.34 -6.18
CA LEU A 42 -7.88 -1.16 -6.10
C LEU A 42 -7.14 -0.88 -7.43
N ALA A 43 -6.74 0.36 -7.61
CA ALA A 43 -5.82 0.82 -8.64
C ALA A 43 -4.77 1.75 -8.00
N PHE A 44 -3.55 1.76 -8.53
CA PHE A 44 -2.51 2.69 -8.04
C PHE A 44 -2.88 4.17 -8.24
N THR A 45 -3.80 4.46 -9.16
CA THR A 45 -4.35 5.80 -9.37
C THR A 45 -5.46 6.16 -8.38
N ASP A 46 -5.93 5.24 -7.55
CA ASP A 46 -6.96 5.54 -6.56
C ASP A 46 -6.45 6.55 -5.54
N THR A 47 -7.28 7.53 -5.21
CA THR A 47 -7.03 8.46 -4.11
C THR A 47 -7.56 7.88 -2.80
N TYR A 48 -7.09 8.41 -1.66
CA TYR A 48 -7.58 7.97 -0.35
C TYR A 48 -9.12 7.89 -0.22
N PRO A 49 -9.93 8.88 -0.66
CA PRO A 49 -11.39 8.78 -0.59
C PRO A 49 -11.96 7.67 -1.48
N VAL A 50 -11.32 7.37 -2.62
CA VAL A 50 -11.73 6.27 -3.50
C VAL A 50 -11.44 4.92 -2.85
N VAL A 51 -10.26 4.78 -2.22
CA VAL A 51 -9.91 3.56 -1.46
C VAL A 51 -10.91 3.33 -0.33
N VAL A 52 -11.25 4.38 0.42
CA VAL A 52 -12.28 4.32 1.48
C VAL A 52 -13.65 3.94 0.90
N GLY A 53 -14.00 4.44 -0.28
CA GLY A 53 -15.24 4.04 -0.97
C GLY A 53 -15.28 2.56 -1.37
N LYS A 54 -14.13 1.96 -1.70
CA LYS A 54 -14.01 0.56 -2.11
C LYS A 54 -13.93 -0.42 -0.94
N LEU A 55 -13.15 -0.06 0.09
CA LEU A 55 -12.81 -0.96 1.20
C LEU A 55 -13.52 -0.62 2.52
N GLY A 56 -14.20 0.52 2.60
CA GLY A 56 -14.72 1.06 3.85
C GLY A 56 -13.69 1.91 4.60
N GLN A 57 -13.99 2.27 5.86
CA GLN A 57 -13.05 3.02 6.69
C GLN A 57 -11.88 2.11 7.14
N PRO A 58 -10.64 2.61 7.17
CA PRO A 58 -9.53 1.85 7.72
C PRO A 58 -9.69 1.67 9.23
N LEU A 59 -9.11 0.60 9.74
CA LEU A 59 -8.97 0.35 11.18
C LEU A 59 -8.01 1.35 11.83
N GLU A 60 -6.97 1.73 11.09
CA GLU A 60 -5.90 2.59 11.56
C GLU A 60 -5.31 3.40 10.40
N LEU A 61 -4.91 4.64 10.68
CA LEU A 61 -4.02 5.43 9.83
C LEU A 61 -2.67 5.60 10.54
N VAL A 62 -1.61 5.18 9.87
CA VAL A 62 -0.23 5.31 10.32
C VAL A 62 0.44 6.41 9.51
N GLY A 63 1.02 7.40 10.18
CA GLY A 63 1.61 8.58 9.55
C GLY A 63 1.04 9.86 10.14
N GLY A 64 1.92 10.69 10.71
CA GLY A 64 1.55 11.93 11.39
C GLY A 64 1.79 13.17 10.52
N SER A 65 1.53 14.35 11.09
CA SER A 65 1.83 15.62 10.43
C SER A 65 3.31 15.68 10.02
N GLY A 66 3.58 16.02 8.77
CA GLY A 66 4.92 16.05 8.17
C GLY A 66 5.40 14.72 7.58
N ALA A 67 4.58 13.67 7.60
CA ALA A 67 4.94 12.42 6.95
C ALA A 67 4.90 12.56 5.42
N THR A 68 5.88 11.94 4.75
CA THR A 68 5.93 11.79 3.30
C THR A 68 5.03 10.65 2.79
N GLU A 69 4.56 9.82 3.72
CA GLU A 69 3.70 8.68 3.46
C GLU A 69 2.71 8.50 4.61
N VAL A 70 1.51 8.05 4.27
CA VAL A 70 0.50 7.63 5.25
C VAL A 70 -0.01 6.26 4.83
N SER A 71 -0.09 5.32 5.76
CA SER A 71 -0.60 3.96 5.52
C SER A 71 -1.95 3.76 6.19
N ALA A 72 -2.91 3.24 5.44
CA ALA A 72 -4.24 2.87 5.92
C ALA A 72 -4.35 1.35 6.06
N ARG A 73 -4.69 0.86 7.24
CA ARG A 73 -4.81 -0.58 7.53
C ARG A 73 -6.26 -1.04 7.46
N TYR A 74 -6.50 -2.17 6.82
CA TYR A 74 -7.81 -2.78 6.62
C TYR A 74 -7.77 -4.26 7.00
N SER A 75 -8.82 -4.74 7.65
CA SER A 75 -9.07 -6.18 7.76
C SER A 75 -9.73 -6.66 6.46
N ALA A 76 -9.12 -7.64 5.80
CA ALA A 76 -9.62 -8.21 4.56
C ALA A 76 -9.43 -9.75 4.56
N PRO A 77 -10.17 -10.50 5.41
CA PRO A 77 -9.96 -11.92 5.59
C PRO A 77 -9.91 -12.69 4.25
N PRO A 78 -8.92 -13.58 4.04
CA PRO A 78 -8.02 -14.17 5.03
C PRO A 78 -6.68 -13.42 5.22
N TYR A 79 -6.59 -12.14 4.89
CA TYR A 79 -5.36 -11.35 5.02
C TYR A 79 -5.63 -9.97 5.65
N GLU A 80 -4.57 -9.26 5.97
CA GLU A 80 -4.62 -7.83 6.27
C GLU A 80 -4.10 -7.03 5.07
N LEU A 81 -4.67 -5.85 4.84
CA LEU A 81 -4.18 -4.94 3.81
C LEU A 81 -3.65 -3.67 4.46
N SER A 82 -2.48 -3.23 4.03
CA SER A 82 -1.96 -1.90 4.30
C SER A 82 -1.77 -1.15 2.98
N VAL A 83 -2.53 -0.09 2.78
CA VAL A 83 -2.46 0.76 1.58
C VAL A 83 -1.70 2.04 1.93
N THR A 84 -0.52 2.22 1.34
CA THR A 84 0.34 3.39 1.58
C THR A 84 0.16 4.42 0.48
N PHE A 85 0.04 5.68 0.88
CA PHE A 85 -0.15 6.82 -0.01
C PHE A 85 1.04 7.78 0.10
N THR A 86 1.61 8.21 -1.02
CA THR A 86 2.62 9.28 -1.03
C THR A 86 1.94 10.62 -0.83
N THR A 87 2.37 11.38 0.18
CA THR A 87 1.78 12.67 0.52
C THR A 87 2.81 13.60 1.17
N TRP A 88 2.43 14.81 1.50
CA TRP A 88 3.15 15.63 2.47
C TRP A 88 2.13 16.04 3.52
N TYR A 89 1.91 15.16 4.49
CA TYR A 89 0.70 15.20 5.28
C TYR A 89 0.68 16.41 6.21
N LYS A 90 0.02 17.49 5.78
CA LYS A 90 -0.19 18.71 6.57
C LYS A 90 -1.63 18.86 7.06
N SER A 91 -2.57 18.23 6.35
CA SER A 91 -3.99 18.21 6.67
C SER A 91 -4.69 17.08 5.92
N ALA A 92 -5.94 16.79 6.29
CA ALA A 92 -6.78 15.79 5.63
C ALA A 92 -6.94 16.03 4.11
N GLU A 93 -6.88 17.29 3.66
CA GLU A 93 -6.97 17.64 2.24
C GLU A 93 -5.80 17.12 1.42
N TYR A 94 -4.58 17.06 2.00
CA TYR A 94 -3.41 16.49 1.34
C TYR A 94 -3.57 14.98 1.16
N LEU A 95 -4.05 14.29 2.20
CA LEU A 95 -4.34 12.86 2.11
C LEU A 95 -5.46 12.58 1.10
N ALA A 96 -6.49 13.43 1.03
CA ALA A 96 -7.59 13.27 0.08
C ALA A 96 -7.15 13.28 -1.40
N ARG A 97 -5.99 13.88 -1.71
CA ARG A 97 -5.42 13.95 -3.06
C ARG A 97 -4.29 12.94 -3.28
N ALA A 98 -3.82 12.29 -2.23
CA ALA A 98 -2.74 11.33 -2.29
C ALA A 98 -3.21 10.05 -2.99
N THR A 99 -2.37 9.51 -3.87
CA THR A 99 -2.62 8.26 -4.60
C THR A 99 -1.89 7.11 -3.94
N VAL A 100 -2.37 5.89 -4.19
CA VAL A 100 -1.71 4.68 -3.70
C VAL A 100 -0.30 4.57 -4.28
N HIS A 101 0.66 4.43 -3.39
CA HIS A 101 2.07 4.21 -3.70
C HIS A 101 2.45 2.73 -3.59
N MET A 102 1.94 2.07 -2.56
CA MET A 102 2.30 0.70 -2.22
C MET A 102 1.13 0.00 -1.54
N ILE A 103 1.00 -1.31 -1.75
CA ILE A 103 0.03 -2.16 -1.05
C ILE A 103 0.78 -3.34 -0.43
N ALA A 104 0.71 -3.50 0.88
CA ALA A 104 1.20 -4.69 1.56
C ALA A 104 0.02 -5.61 1.92
N ILE A 105 0.18 -6.89 1.60
CA ILE A 105 -0.77 -7.96 1.91
C ILE A 105 -0.15 -8.80 3.04
N GLY A 106 -0.62 -8.59 4.27
CA GLY A 106 -0.18 -9.35 5.43
C GLY A 106 -0.85 -10.72 5.47
N LEU A 107 -0.06 -11.78 5.47
CA LEU A 107 -0.55 -13.15 5.56
C LEU A 107 -0.74 -13.49 7.03
N THR A 108 -2.00 -13.63 7.47
CA THR A 108 -2.28 -14.11 8.83
C THR A 108 -1.92 -15.60 8.91
N GLN A 109 -1.04 -15.96 9.84
CA GLN A 109 -0.69 -17.35 10.15
C GLN A 109 -1.81 -18.05 10.93
#